data_AF-A0A4W5LWL6-F1
#
_entry.id   AF-A0A4W5LWL6-F1
#
_cell.length_a   1.000
_cell.length_b   1.000
_cell.length_c   1.000
_cell.angle_alpha   90.00
_cell.angle_beta   90.00
_cell.angle_gamma   90.00
#
_symmetry.space_group_name_H-M   'P 1'
#
loop_
_entity.id
_entity.type
_entity.pdbx_description
1 polymer ?
#
loop_
_entity_poly.entity_id
_entity_poly.type
_entity_poly.pdbx_seq_one_letter_code
_entity_poly.pdbx_strand_id
1 'polypeptide(L)' 'MVCNNDYVPVCGSNNENYQNECYLRRDACKQQSEVLVVSEGSCPVGT' A
#
# COMPACT_ATOMS: atom_id res chain seq x y z
N MET A 1 -8.37 11.07 -7.33
CA MET A 1 -8.38 10.39 -6.02
C MET A 1 -7.68 11.27 -5.01
N VAL A 2 -8.36 11.62 -3.92
CA VAL A 2 -7.77 12.37 -2.78
C VAL A 2 -7.64 11.38 -1.63
N CYS A 3 -6.49 11.36 -0.95
CA CYS A 3 -6.22 10.48 0.18
C CYS A 3 -6.01 11.31 1.44
N ASN A 4 -6.51 10.82 2.58
CA ASN A 4 -6.18 11.39 3.89
C ASN A 4 -4.75 11.01 4.28
N ASN A 5 -4.12 11.86 5.08
CA ASN A 5 -2.73 11.67 5.53
C ASN A 5 -2.61 10.81 6.78
N ASP A 6 -3.68 10.09 7.15
CA ASP A 6 -3.65 9.14 8.26
C ASP A 6 -2.59 8.07 8.01
N TYR A 7 -1.82 7.75 9.05
CA TYR A 7 -0.79 6.73 9.01
C TYR A 7 -1.33 5.42 9.54
N VAL A 8 -1.79 4.57 8.63
CA VAL A 8 -2.33 3.23 8.89
C VAL A 8 -1.66 2.30 7.89
N PRO A 9 -0.40 1.90 8.14
CA PRO A 9 0.44 1.26 7.13
C PRO A 9 -0.16 -0.06 6.65
N VAL A 10 0.03 -0.36 5.38
CA VAL A 10 -0.38 -1.62 4.74
C VAL A 10 0.75 -2.18 3.88
N CYS A 11 0.84 -3.51 3.82
CA CYS A 11 1.74 -4.22 2.94
C CYS A 11 1.02 -4.54 1.62
N GLY A 12 1.59 -4.10 0.51
CA GLY A 12 1.10 -4.44 -0.83
C GLY A 12 1.54 -5.83 -1.30
N SER A 13 0.83 -6.40 -2.27
CA SER A 13 1.17 -7.67 -2.93
C SER A 13 2.48 -7.63 -3.73
N ASN A 14 3.00 -6.43 -3.96
CA ASN A 14 4.32 -6.15 -4.51
C ASN A 14 5.43 -6.11 -3.44
N ASN A 15 5.13 -6.46 -2.18
CA ASN A 15 6.02 -6.32 -1.03
C ASN A 15 6.47 -4.87 -0.74
N GLU A 16 5.69 -3.88 -1.18
CA GLU A 16 5.92 -2.48 -0.86
C GLU A 16 5.05 -2.00 0.30
N ASN A 17 5.62 -1.10 1.11
CA ASN A 17 4.93 -0.47 2.22
C ASN A 17 4.20 0.79 1.76
N TYR A 18 2.92 0.88 2.07
CA TYR A 18 2.11 2.06 1.80
C TYR A 18 1.63 2.67 3.10
N GLN A 19 1.59 4.01 3.20
CA GLN A 19 1.17 4.69 4.43
C GLN A 19 -0.27 4.35 4.84
N ASN A 20 -1.12 4.03 3.85
CA ASN A 20 -2.48 3.54 3.99
C ASN A 20 -3.00 2.98 2.66
N GLU A 21 -4.15 2.33 2.71
CA GLU A 21 -4.78 1.69 1.55
C GLU A 21 -5.10 2.67 0.40
N CYS A 22 -5.45 3.93 0.70
CA CYS A 22 -5.72 4.91 -0.35
C CYS A 22 -4.47 5.19 -1.19
N TYR A 23 -3.32 5.32 -0.53
CA TYR A 23 -2.04 5.54 -1.20
C TYR A 23 -1.64 4.33 -2.05
N LEU A 24 -1.88 3.11 -1.56
CA LEU A 24 -1.71 1.87 -2.32
C LEU A 24 -2.57 1.86 -3.59
N ARG A 25 -3.87 2.08 -3.47
CA ARG A 25 -4.80 2.10 -4.62
C ARG A 25 -4.44 3.19 -5.64
N ARG A 26 -4.04 4.37 -5.15
CA ARG A 26 -3.59 5.47 -6.01
C ARG A 26 -2.35 5.08 -6.81
N ASP A 27 -1.42 4.42 -6.17
CA ASP A 27 -0.18 3.97 -6.78
C ASP A 27 -0.43 2.83 -7.78
N ALA A 28 -1.22 1.82 -7.42
CA ALA A 28 -1.71 0.77 -8.33
C ALA A 28 -2.33 1.36 -9.61
N CYS A 29 -3.19 2.38 -9.47
CA CYS A 29 -3.80 3.08 -10.60
C CYS A 29 -2.76 3.82 -11.47
N LYS A 30 -1.78 4.50 -10.87
CA LYS A 30 -0.71 5.20 -11.60
C LYS A 30 0.22 4.25 -12.35
N GLN A 31 0.53 3.10 -11.74
CA GLN A 31 1.39 2.08 -12.31
C GLN A 31 0.65 1.18 -13.31
N GLN A 32 -0.68 1.31 -13.43
CA GLN A 32 -1.53 0.40 -14.19
C GLN A 32 -1.30 -1.08 -13.80
N SER A 33 -1.07 -1.31 -12.51
CA SER A 33 -0.78 -2.62 -11.93
C SER A 33 -1.78 -2.93 -10.82
N GLU A 34 -2.11 -4.21 -10.67
CA GLU A 34 -2.96 -4.66 -9.58
C GLU A 34 -2.11 -4.90 -8.33
N VAL A 35 -2.21 -3.98 -7.36
CA VAL A 35 -1.63 -4.14 -6.03
C VAL A 35 -2.76 -4.32 -5.03
N LEU A 36 -2.72 -5.42 -4.30
CA LEU A 36 -3.69 -5.75 -3.24
C LEU A 36 -3.04 -5.57 -1.88
N VAL A 37 -3.84 -5.26 -0.86
CA VAL A 37 -3.38 -5.31 0.53
C VAL A 37 -3.21 -6.78 0.93
N VAL A 38 -2.02 -7.16 1.36
CA VAL A 38 -1.70 -8.50 1.84
C VAL A 38 -1.72 -8.57 3.36
N SER A 39 -1.32 -7.49 4.04
CA SER A 39 -1.34 -7.41 5.50
C SER A 39 -1.67 -6.00 5.95
N GLU A 40 -2.42 -5.91 7.04
CA GLU A 40 -2.46 -4.71 7.87
C GLU A 40 -1.08 -4.55 8.53
N GLY A 41 -0.54 -3.33 8.56
CA GLY A 41 0.84 -3.07 8.98
C GLY A 41 1.85 -3.13 7.83
N SER A 42 3.11 -2.84 8.14
CA SER A 42 4.21 -2.88 7.17
C SER A 42 4.57 -4.32 6.78
N CYS A 43 5.00 -4.52 5.55
CA CYS A 43 5.64 -5.73 5.05
C CYS A 43 6.78 -6.16 5.96
N PRO A 44 6.99 -7.48 6.15
CA PRO A 44 8.11 -7.99 6.91
C PRO A 44 9.41 -7.51 6.29
N VAL A 45 10.26 -6.86 7.09
CA VAL A 45 11.63 -6.54 6.70
C VAL A 45 12.37 -7.87 6.64
N GLY A 46 12.77 -8.30 5.44
CA GLY A 46 13.36 -9.62 5.22
C GLY A 46 14.45 -9.94 6.24
N THR A 47 14.28 -11.08 6.93
CA THR A 47 15.32 -11.75 7.73
C THR A 47 16.31 -12.47 6.85
#